data_AF-A0A7U0N8K9-F1
#
_entry.id   AF-A0A7U0N8K9-F1
#
_cell.length_a   1.000
_cell.length_b   1.000
_cell.length_c   1.000
_cell.angle_alpha   90.00
_cell.angle_beta   90.00
_cell.angle_gamma   90.00
#
_symmetry.space_group_name_H-M   'P 1'
#
loop_
_entity.id
_entity.type
_entity.pdbx_description
1 polymer ?
#
loop_
_entity_poly.entity_id
_entity_poly.type
_entity_poly.pdbx_seq_one_letter_code
_entity_poly.pdbx_strand_id
1 'polypeptide(L)'
;MTSINKNIGEYDFTAQKRADMITGTISGEFPDSDASLPLLPFSGTFAAPSVAEAIAEIKRKFPHIEPAIIDLLRDEMLRAGY
;
A
#
# COMPACT_ATOMS: atom_id res chain seq x y z
N MET A 1 9.73 -11.50 13.05
CA MET A 1 9.39 -10.21 12.40
C MET A 1 8.91 -10.53 11.01
N THR A 2 7.61 -10.36 10.75
CA THR A 2 7.09 -10.51 9.40
C THR A 2 7.34 -9.21 8.63
N SER A 3 7.91 -9.33 7.44
CA SER A 3 8.04 -8.23 6.49
C SER A 3 7.52 -8.69 5.13
N ILE A 4 6.65 -7.88 4.53
CA ILE A 4 6.19 -8.03 3.16
C ILE A 4 7.02 -7.04 2.33
N ASN A 5 7.59 -7.53 1.24
CA ASN A 5 8.12 -6.70 0.16
C ASN A 5 7.67 -7.39 -1.12
N LYS A 6 6.65 -6.82 -1.75
CA LYS A 6 6.05 -7.37 -2.96
C LYS A 6 5.60 -6.24 -3.87
N ASN A 7 5.72 -6.52 -5.15
CA ASN A 7 5.09 -5.73 -6.18
C ASN A 7 3.64 -6.24 -6.37
N ILE A 8 2.66 -5.33 -6.29
CA ILE A 8 1.22 -5.58 -6.42
C ILE A 8 0.72 -4.72 -7.57
N GLY A 9 0.52 -5.31 -8.76
CA GLY A 9 0.15 -4.56 -9.96
C GLY A 9 1.28 -3.64 -10.41
N GLU A 10 1.03 -2.32 -10.44
CA GLU A 10 2.02 -1.27 -10.74
C GLU A 10 2.59 -0.62 -9.47
N TYR A 11 2.36 -1.22 -8.30
CA TYR A 11 2.70 -0.64 -7.00
C TYR A 11 3.70 -1.51 -6.24
N ASP A 12 4.79 -0.94 -5.78
CA ASP A 12 5.70 -1.56 -4.83
C ASP A 12 5.19 -1.36 -3.41
N PHE A 13 4.93 -2.47 -2.73
CA PHE A 13 4.39 -2.49 -1.39
C PHE A 13 5.36 -3.15 -0.40
N THR A 14 5.63 -2.41 0.66
CA THR A 14 6.41 -2.90 1.80
C THR A 14 5.59 -2.75 3.07
N ALA A 15 5.58 -3.78 3.90
CA ALA A 15 5.00 -3.72 5.24
C ALA A 15 5.88 -4.48 6.23
N GLN A 16 5.92 -4.02 7.46
CA GLN A 16 6.67 -4.62 8.54
C GLN A 16 5.88 -4.46 9.83
N LYS A 17 5.76 -5.56 10.58
CA LYS A 17 5.14 -5.54 11.91
C LYS A 17 6.24 -5.35 12.94
N ARG A 18 6.25 -4.20 13.61
CA ARG A 18 7.10 -3.93 14.76
C ARG A 18 6.21 -3.75 16.00
N ALA A 19 6.33 -4.69 16.95
CA ALA A 19 5.43 -4.76 18.11
C ALA A 19 3.96 -4.76 17.66
N ASP A 20 3.13 -3.89 18.23
CA ASP A 20 1.71 -3.73 17.92
C ASP A 20 1.45 -2.76 16.75
N MET A 21 2.47 -2.40 15.96
CA MET A 21 2.33 -1.45 14.85
C MET A 21 2.77 -2.04 13.52
N ILE A 22 1.90 -1.92 12.52
CA ILE A 22 2.15 -2.23 11.13
C ILE A 22 2.63 -0.95 10.46
N THR A 23 3.89 -0.93 10.06
CA THR A 23 4.47 0.18 9.32
C THR A 23 4.80 -0.28 7.92
N GLY A 24 4.56 0.54 6.92
CA GLY A 24 4.91 0.19 5.56
C GLY A 24 5.05 1.37 4.64
N THR A 25 5.49 1.09 3.44
CA THR A 25 5.65 2.06 2.36
C THR A 25 4.95 1.50 1.13
N ILE A 26 4.13 2.31 0.50
CA ILE A 26 3.57 2.04 -0.82
C ILE A 26 4.11 3.07 -1.78
N SER A 27 4.63 2.58 -2.90
CA SER A 27 5.14 3.38 -3.99
C SER A 27 4.55 2.89 -5.30
N GLY A 28 4.42 3.76 -6.27
CA GLY A 28 4.07 3.35 -7.63
C GLY A 28 3.89 4.54 -8.53
N GLU A 29 3.32 4.26 -9.70
CA GLU A 29 3.12 5.26 -10.74
C GLU A 29 1.62 5.51 -10.84
N PHE A 30 1.21 6.78 -10.80
CA PHE A 30 -0.17 7.11 -11.12
C PHE A 30 -0.35 7.05 -12.65
N PRO A 31 -1.26 6.21 -13.19
CA PRO A 31 -1.70 6.36 -14.56
C PRO A 31 -2.57 7.62 -14.59
N ASP A 32 -1.96 8.77 -14.87
CA ASP A 32 -2.74 9.97 -15.09
C ASP A 32 -3.61 9.74 -16.33
N SER A 33 -4.90 10.01 -16.22
CA SER A 33 -5.90 9.79 -17.28
C SER A 33 -5.70 10.70 -18.50
N ASP A 34 -4.60 11.46 -18.54
CA ASP A 34 -4.21 12.33 -19.63
C ASP A 34 -2.80 11.92 -20.09
N ALA A 35 -2.70 11.32 -21.27
CA ALA A 35 -1.46 10.76 -21.85
C ALA A 35 -0.33 11.79 -22.12
N SER A 36 -0.49 13.02 -21.62
CA SER A 36 0.40 14.17 -21.83
C SER A 36 1.15 14.60 -20.57
N LEU A 37 0.83 14.06 -19.38
CA LEU A 37 1.52 14.37 -18.13
C LEU A 37 2.52 13.27 -17.76
N PRO A 38 3.73 13.63 -17.31
CA PRO A 38 4.70 12.63 -16.85
C PRO A 38 4.10 11.85 -15.67
N LEU A 39 4.20 10.51 -15.72
CA LEU A 39 3.81 9.63 -14.63
C LEU A 39 4.47 10.13 -13.35
N LEU A 40 3.67 10.64 -12.42
CA LEU A 40 4.19 11.16 -11.17
C LEU A 40 4.47 9.96 -10.25
N PRO A 41 5.75 9.68 -9.91
CA PRO A 41 6.04 8.65 -8.95
C PRO A 41 5.48 9.11 -7.61
N PHE A 42 4.60 8.29 -7.03
CA PHE A 42 4.16 8.52 -5.67
C PHE A 42 4.84 7.52 -4.75
N SER A 43 5.14 8.01 -3.55
CA SER A 43 5.54 7.17 -2.45
C SER A 43 4.91 7.73 -1.19
N GLY A 44 4.45 6.85 -0.32
CA GLY A 44 4.08 7.27 1.02
C GLY A 44 4.09 6.13 1.99
N THR A 45 4.25 6.51 3.24
CA THR A 45 4.33 5.60 4.36
C THR A 45 2.97 5.52 5.03
N PHE A 46 2.70 4.37 5.64
CA PHE A 46 1.56 4.19 6.54
C PHE A 46 2.03 3.56 7.85
N ALA A 47 1.35 3.90 8.93
CA ALA A 47 1.61 3.37 10.25
C ALA A 47 0.29 3.17 10.98
N ALA A 48 -0.08 1.92 11.21
CA ALA A 48 -1.36 1.58 11.80
C ALA A 48 -1.25 0.38 12.74
N PRO A 49 -2.04 0.31 13.81
CA PRO A 49 -2.06 -0.81 14.75
C PRO A 49 -2.69 -2.08 14.17
N SER A 50 -3.48 -1.97 13.09
CA SER A 50 -4.17 -3.11 12.48
C SER A 50 -4.24 -2.99 10.96
N VAL A 51 -4.47 -4.13 10.28
CA VAL A 51 -4.65 -4.18 8.82
C VAL A 51 -5.79 -3.27 8.36
N ALA A 52 -6.91 -3.26 9.09
CA ALA A 52 -8.06 -2.42 8.73
C ALA A 52 -7.71 -0.93 8.74
N GLU A 53 -6.98 -0.47 9.75
CA GLU A 53 -6.52 0.91 9.85
C GLU A 53 -5.43 1.23 8.81
N ALA A 54 -4.52 0.30 8.55
CA ALA A 54 -3.50 0.45 7.51
C ALA A 54 -4.15 0.69 6.14
N ILE A 55 -5.15 -0.14 5.80
CA ILE A 55 -5.90 -0.02 4.54
C ILE A 55 -6.72 1.27 4.48
N ALA A 56 -7.36 1.68 5.58
CA ALA A 56 -8.08 2.95 5.64
C ALA A 56 -7.14 4.16 5.44
N GLU A 57 -5.95 4.12 6.02
CA GLU A 57 -4.94 5.16 5.84
C GLU A 57 -4.41 5.20 4.40
N ILE A 58 -4.13 4.03 3.80
CA ILE A 58 -3.73 3.92 2.39
C ILE A 58 -4.83 4.49 1.49
N LYS A 59 -6.10 4.08 1.67
CA LYS A 59 -7.23 4.62 0.90
C LYS A 59 -7.37 6.14 1.04
N ARG A 60 -7.10 6.70 2.22
CA ARG A 60 -7.17 8.14 2.46
C ARG A 60 -6.01 8.90 1.82
N LYS A 61 -4.79 8.36 1.89
CA LYS A 61 -3.59 8.96 1.31
C LYS A 61 -3.53 8.81 -0.21
N PHE A 62 -4.10 7.73 -0.73
CA PHE A 62 -4.07 7.36 -2.14
C PHE A 62 -5.49 7.04 -2.63
N PRO A 63 -6.35 8.06 -2.79
CA PRO A 63 -7.73 7.87 -3.24
C PRO A 63 -7.83 7.35 -4.69
N HIS A 64 -6.74 7.45 -5.45
CA HIS A 64 -6.66 7.00 -6.84
C HIS A 64 -6.14 5.56 -6.99
N ILE A 65 -5.73 4.89 -5.90
CA ILE A 65 -5.36 3.47 -5.98
C ILE A 65 -6.59 2.64 -6.34
N GLU A 66 -6.41 1.72 -7.28
CA GLU A 66 -7.45 0.79 -7.68
C GLU A 66 -7.96 -0.04 -6.49
N PRO A 67 -9.29 -0.19 -6.31
CA PRO A 67 -9.84 -0.99 -5.22
C PRO A 67 -9.31 -2.43 -5.19
N ALA A 68 -9.04 -3.02 -6.35
CA ALA A 68 -8.48 -4.37 -6.47
C ALA A 68 -7.08 -4.49 -5.83
N ILE A 69 -6.25 -3.44 -5.93
CA ILE A 69 -4.94 -3.39 -5.29
C ILE A 69 -5.10 -3.33 -3.78
N ILE A 70 -6.08 -2.55 -3.28
CA ILE A 70 -6.38 -2.51 -1.84
C ILE A 70 -6.78 -3.89 -1.31
N ASP A 71 -7.62 -4.62 -2.04
CA ASP A 71 -8.02 -5.98 -1.65
C ASP A 71 -6.82 -6.95 -1.66
N LEU A 72 -5.94 -6.87 -2.66
CA LEU A 72 -4.69 -7.65 -2.71
C LEU A 72 -3.76 -7.31 -1.53
N LEU A 73 -3.59 -6.03 -1.22
CA LEU A 73 -2.79 -5.58 -0.08
C LEU A 73 -3.32 -6.11 1.24
N ARG A 74 -4.65 -6.08 1.40
CA ARG A 74 -5.32 -6.62 2.59
C ARG A 74 -5.08 -8.12 2.70
N ASP A 75 -5.27 -8.86 1.62
CA ASP A 75 -5.08 -10.32 1.60
C ASP A 75 -3.63 -10.71 1.92
N GLU A 76 -2.66 -10.00 1.33
CA GLU A 76 -1.23 -10.21 1.61
C GLU A 76 -0.87 -9.91 3.06
N MET A 77 -1.37 -8.81 3.64
CA MET A 77 -1.19 -8.52 5.07
C MET A 77 -1.79 -9.63 5.95
N LEU A 78 -3.01 -10.09 5.67
CA LEU A 78 -3.65 -11.17 6.43
C LEU A 78 -2.90 -12.50 6.28
N ARG A 79 -2.48 -12.84 5.07
CA ARG A 79 -1.74 -14.07 4.75
C ARG A 79 -0.39 -14.12 5.46
N ALA A 80 0.25 -12.97 5.63
CA ALA A 80 1.51 -12.85 6.33
C ALA A 80 1.33 -12.82 7.88
N GLY A 81 0.10 -12.87 8.38
CA GLY A 81 -0.21 -12.98 9.81
C GLY A 81 -0.13 -11.66 10.57
N TYR A 82 -0.40 -10.55 9.88
CA TYR A 82 -0.46 -9.22 10.49
C TYR A 82 -1.72 -8.99 11.31
#